data_AF-A0A166WZM4-F1
#
_entry.id   AF-A0A166WZM4-F1
#
_cell.length_a   1.000
_cell.length_b   1.000
_cell.length_c   1.000
_cell.angle_alpha   90.00
_cell.angle_beta   90.00
_cell.angle_gamma   90.00
#
_symmetry.space_group_name_H-M   'P 1'
#
loop_
_entity.id
_entity.type
_entity.pdbx_description
1 polymer ?
#
loop_
_entity_poly.entity_id
_entity_poly.type
_entity_poly.pdbx_seq_one_letter_code
_entity_poly.pdbx_strand_id
1 'polypeptide(L)'
;MKSALLSYAGLASLLRMATADAEPFLSYDVHTIKDCSFWYDNYGTRTCESIRETWSISPETFSRWNPSISLDCKGWSRHSYCVGVIAELACSSSTTTSTSTSTATSTSTPPPIWTDRGCYADASYHPLQTQLPAPAGNDMTRAKCESKCWSEGYQYVGFKAGTQCWCGHYIDGSHTPFQSDCSAPCAGNSSESCGGDKVYNVFEGNDPPFTPAPRTPKSTTTTRPSTSTAPPASETAFLLMSHAKADCTGDVANEVLVRSDSEGMCIDTDCQVASLDIASLGSCPDGEVQISYWQQPGCSGAWYGYGYSSRHTCRQLWSGGWSFKSLHLRCAKQSEDCVSKKTCTPDPEPAHGICSAQDDTPAFKLKSRYHTDCTGDQHNDVTIQSDTDGACVDLDCQVGSLDIAAEGKCPNGQVQISYWEKTGCQGAWYGYGYADKGTCRRMWRDGNVSKSVYMKCADPKNDCVNKGTCKEDPEPSGNAC
;
A
#
# COMPACT_ATOMS: atom_id res chain seq x y z
N MET A 1 -42.28 34.82 -12.44
CA MET A 1 -40.85 34.93 -12.10
C MET A 1 -40.66 34.43 -10.68
N LYS A 2 -40.29 33.16 -10.49
CA LYS A 2 -39.79 32.65 -9.21
C LYS A 2 -38.33 32.25 -9.45
N SER A 3 -37.41 33.09 -9.00
CA SER A 3 -35.98 32.83 -9.05
C SER A 3 -35.65 31.68 -8.11
N ALA A 4 -35.13 30.59 -8.65
CA ALA A 4 -34.55 29.51 -7.85
C ALA A 4 -33.20 29.99 -7.31
N LEU A 5 -33.12 30.16 -5.99
CA LEU A 5 -31.87 30.31 -5.27
C LEU A 5 -31.15 28.95 -5.31
N LEU A 6 -30.20 28.80 -6.24
CA LEU A 6 -29.17 27.75 -6.13
C LEU A 6 -28.38 28.01 -4.85
N SER A 7 -28.31 27.01 -3.97
CA SER A 7 -27.49 27.10 -2.76
C SER A 7 -26.01 27.21 -3.13
N TYR A 8 -25.26 27.99 -2.35
CA TYR A 8 -23.81 28.21 -2.53
C TYR A 8 -23.01 26.89 -2.58
N ALA A 9 -23.49 25.84 -1.89
CA ALA A 9 -22.90 24.51 -1.90
C ALA A 9 -23.05 23.79 -3.25
N GLY A 10 -24.17 23.97 -3.94
CA GLY A 10 -24.39 23.37 -5.27
C GLY A 10 -23.51 23.99 -6.35
N LEU A 11 -23.28 25.31 -6.27
CA LEU A 11 -22.37 26.01 -7.18
C LEU A 11 -20.89 25.63 -6.94
N ALA A 12 -20.47 25.42 -5.69
CA ALA A 12 -19.10 24.99 -5.37
C ALA A 12 -18.79 23.56 -5.86
N SER A 13 -19.72 22.61 -5.69
CA SER A 13 -19.54 21.23 -6.21
C SER A 13 -19.54 21.17 -7.74
N LEU A 14 -20.37 22.00 -8.41
CA LEU A 14 -20.36 22.12 -9.87
C LEU A 14 -19.07 22.77 -10.40
N LEU A 15 -18.47 23.72 -9.66
CA LEU A 15 -17.20 24.33 -10.03
C LEU A 15 -16.02 23.36 -9.90
N ARG A 16 -16.02 22.48 -8.89
CA ARG A 16 -14.99 21.44 -8.69
C ARG A 16 -14.91 20.52 -9.90
N MET A 17 -16.05 19.94 -10.31
CA MET A 17 -16.10 19.02 -11.45
C MET A 17 -15.75 19.69 -12.80
N ALA A 18 -15.91 21.00 -12.94
CA ALA A 18 -15.57 21.71 -14.18
C ALA A 18 -14.06 21.97 -14.35
N THR A 19 -13.22 21.63 -13.37
CA THR A 19 -11.77 21.90 -13.38
C THR A 19 -10.90 20.66 -13.17
N ALA A 20 -11.50 19.48 -12.99
CA ALA A 20 -10.76 18.23 -12.94
C ALA A 20 -11.25 17.25 -14.00
N ASP A 21 -10.29 16.51 -14.52
CA ASP A 21 -10.48 15.49 -15.52
C ASP A 21 -10.37 14.09 -14.90
N ALA A 22 -10.97 13.10 -15.56
CA ALA A 22 -10.90 11.71 -15.12
C ALA A 22 -9.50 11.09 -15.34
N GLU A 23 -8.72 11.70 -16.24
CA GLU A 23 -7.36 11.28 -16.58
C GLU A 23 -6.47 12.54 -16.70
N PRO A 24 -5.19 12.46 -16.34
CA PRO A 24 -4.28 13.60 -16.43
C PRO A 24 -3.90 13.90 -17.88
N PHE A 25 -3.97 15.17 -18.29
CA PHE A 25 -3.52 15.58 -19.63
C PHE A 25 -2.04 15.98 -19.67
N LEU A 26 -1.50 16.47 -18.56
CA LEU A 26 -0.08 16.78 -18.40
C LEU A 26 0.66 15.59 -17.76
N SER A 27 1.99 15.65 -17.75
CA SER A 27 2.78 14.67 -16.98
C SER A 27 2.53 14.84 -15.48
N TYR A 28 2.62 13.73 -14.75
CA TYR A 28 2.46 13.67 -13.30
C TYR A 28 3.58 12.80 -12.69
N ASP A 29 3.79 12.93 -11.38
CA ASP A 29 4.79 12.14 -10.66
C ASP A 29 4.37 10.66 -10.63
N VAL A 30 5.28 9.75 -10.96
CA VAL A 30 5.03 8.30 -10.95
C VAL A 30 4.63 7.76 -9.56
N HIS A 31 4.99 8.47 -8.49
CA HIS A 31 4.60 8.16 -7.11
C HIS A 31 3.26 8.80 -6.70
N THR A 32 2.60 9.56 -7.59
CA THR A 32 1.23 10.03 -7.36
C THR A 32 0.33 8.82 -7.10
N ILE A 33 -0.58 8.94 -6.14
CA ILE A 33 -1.45 7.85 -5.69
C ILE A 33 -2.15 7.17 -6.89
N LYS A 34 -2.03 5.84 -6.98
CA LYS A 34 -2.50 5.06 -8.13
C LYS A 34 -4.02 5.10 -8.30
N ASP A 35 -4.76 5.28 -7.21
CA ASP A 35 -6.23 5.30 -7.20
C ASP A 35 -6.83 6.70 -7.45
N CYS A 36 -6.02 7.62 -7.97
CA CYS A 36 -6.50 8.97 -8.25
C CYS A 36 -7.69 8.95 -9.23
N SER A 37 -8.80 9.53 -8.81
CA SER A 37 -10.05 9.55 -9.57
C SER A 37 -10.36 10.90 -10.21
N PHE A 38 -9.71 11.97 -9.74
CA PHE A 38 -9.87 13.33 -10.24
C PHE A 38 -8.51 14.03 -10.33
N TRP A 39 -8.17 14.50 -11.53
CA TRP A 39 -6.89 15.11 -11.85
C TRP A 39 -7.05 16.60 -12.14
N TYR A 40 -6.18 17.43 -11.57
CA TYR A 40 -6.07 18.84 -11.90
C TYR A 40 -4.83 19.10 -12.74
N ASP A 41 -5.03 19.52 -13.99
CA ASP A 41 -3.94 19.91 -14.89
C ASP A 41 -3.50 21.35 -14.61
N ASN A 42 -2.35 21.51 -13.95
CA ASN A 42 -1.80 22.83 -13.68
C ASN A 42 -1.04 23.37 -14.90
N TYR A 43 -1.64 24.29 -15.63
CA TYR A 43 -0.98 25.02 -16.72
C TYR A 43 -0.14 26.22 -16.24
N GLY A 44 -0.06 26.46 -14.93
CA GLY A 44 0.65 27.58 -14.30
C GLY A 44 -0.23 28.80 -13.99
N THR A 45 -1.55 28.68 -14.09
CA THR A 45 -2.51 29.78 -13.90
C THR A 45 -3.05 29.89 -12.47
N ARG A 46 -2.86 28.86 -11.63
CA ARG A 46 -3.31 28.81 -10.23
C ARG A 46 -2.19 28.32 -9.31
N THR A 47 -2.24 28.76 -8.05
CA THR A 47 -1.31 28.32 -7.01
C THR A 47 -1.78 27.01 -6.37
N CYS A 48 -0.83 26.25 -5.81
CA CYS A 48 -1.11 25.01 -5.08
C CYS A 48 -2.13 25.22 -3.94
N GLU A 49 -1.98 26.31 -3.18
CA GLU A 49 -2.86 26.67 -2.07
C GLU A 49 -4.28 26.94 -2.57
N SER A 50 -4.42 27.66 -3.69
CA SER A 50 -5.72 27.96 -4.28
C SER A 50 -6.45 26.70 -4.75
N ILE A 51 -5.72 25.70 -5.27
CA ILE A 51 -6.30 24.41 -5.68
C ILE A 51 -6.74 23.62 -4.45
N ARG A 52 -5.89 23.49 -3.44
CA ARG A 52 -6.24 22.81 -2.20
C ARG A 52 -7.46 23.42 -1.52
N GLU A 53 -7.56 24.74 -1.47
CA GLU A 53 -8.74 25.44 -0.94
C GLU A 53 -9.99 25.18 -1.79
N THR A 54 -9.88 25.25 -3.11
CA THR A 54 -11.00 25.01 -4.06
C THR A 54 -11.58 23.60 -3.87
N TRP A 55 -10.71 22.61 -3.67
CA TRP A 55 -11.07 21.21 -3.50
C TRP A 55 -11.26 20.79 -2.04
N SER A 56 -11.01 21.70 -1.09
CA SER A 56 -11.03 21.43 0.37
C SER A 56 -10.13 20.26 0.79
N ILE A 57 -8.92 20.20 0.23
CA ILE A 57 -7.93 19.16 0.53
C ILE A 57 -6.91 19.72 1.54
N SER A 58 -6.68 18.98 2.62
CA SER A 58 -5.65 19.36 3.60
C SER A 58 -4.23 19.23 2.99
N PRO A 59 -3.21 19.95 3.51
CA PRO A 59 -1.84 19.80 3.03
C PRO A 59 -1.36 18.35 3.09
N GLU A 60 -1.69 17.65 4.17
CA GLU A 60 -1.27 16.26 4.42
C GLU A 60 -1.91 15.32 3.40
N THR A 61 -3.21 15.47 3.13
CA THR A 61 -3.90 14.67 2.12
C THR A 61 -3.37 14.97 0.72
N PHE A 62 -3.14 16.24 0.40
CA PHE A 62 -2.65 16.63 -0.92
C PHE A 62 -1.23 16.12 -1.18
N SER A 63 -0.34 16.21 -0.20
CA SER A 63 1.02 15.66 -0.26
C SER A 63 1.02 14.13 -0.24
N ARG A 64 0.11 13.47 0.48
CA ARG A 64 -0.03 12.00 0.44
C ARG A 64 -0.44 11.51 -0.95
N TRP A 65 -1.38 12.22 -1.59
CA TRP A 65 -1.81 11.89 -2.94
C TRP A 65 -0.76 12.27 -3.99
N ASN A 66 0.03 13.33 -3.75
CA ASN A 66 1.04 13.85 -4.68
C ASN A 66 2.39 14.00 -3.95
N PRO A 67 3.19 12.93 -3.80
CA PRO A 67 4.40 12.95 -2.96
C PRO A 67 5.50 13.94 -3.39
N SER A 68 5.53 14.39 -4.65
CA SER A 68 6.41 15.49 -5.11
C SER A 68 6.06 16.86 -4.54
N ILE A 69 4.85 17.01 -3.98
CA ILE A 69 4.40 18.26 -3.38
C ILE A 69 4.55 18.17 -1.86
N SER A 70 5.44 18.99 -1.33
CA SER A 70 5.55 19.16 0.13
C SER A 70 4.31 19.84 0.73
N LEU A 71 4.15 19.75 2.06
CA LEU A 71 3.04 20.35 2.80
C LEU A 71 2.90 21.88 2.55
N ASP A 72 4.05 22.54 2.35
CA ASP A 72 4.17 23.97 2.04
C ASP A 72 4.16 24.25 0.52
N CYS A 73 3.64 23.32 -0.29
CA CYS A 73 3.48 23.46 -1.74
C CYS A 73 4.79 23.65 -2.53
N LYS A 74 5.96 23.39 -1.94
CA LYS A 74 7.22 23.27 -2.70
C LYS A 74 7.13 22.04 -3.60
N GLY A 75 7.61 22.20 -4.84
CA GLY A 75 7.42 21.22 -5.92
C GLY A 75 6.28 21.58 -6.87
N TRP A 76 5.50 22.64 -6.60
CA TRP A 76 4.42 23.07 -7.49
C TRP A 76 4.95 23.62 -8.81
N SER A 77 4.60 22.95 -9.91
CA SER A 77 5.00 23.30 -11.26
C SER A 77 3.94 22.83 -12.26
N ARG A 78 4.23 22.90 -13.55
CA ARG A 78 3.27 22.64 -14.61
C ARG A 78 3.06 21.13 -14.83
N HIS A 79 2.28 20.49 -13.96
CA HIS A 79 1.95 19.06 -13.97
C HIS A 79 0.47 18.81 -13.69
N SER A 80 0.05 17.56 -13.88
CA SER A 80 -1.22 17.06 -13.36
C SER A 80 -1.04 16.60 -11.91
N TYR A 81 -2.00 16.97 -11.07
CA TYR A 81 -2.01 16.61 -9.65
C TYR A 81 -3.32 15.94 -9.29
N CYS A 82 -3.24 14.89 -8.48
CA CYS A 82 -4.40 14.25 -7.93
C CYS A 82 -5.12 15.17 -6.94
N VAL A 83 -6.40 15.45 -7.22
CA VAL A 83 -7.27 16.30 -6.38
C VAL A 83 -8.48 15.55 -5.82
N GLY A 84 -8.60 14.25 -6.09
CA GLY A 84 -9.63 13.45 -5.45
C GLY A 84 -9.52 11.96 -5.71
N VAL A 85 -9.84 11.19 -4.67
CA VAL A 85 -9.99 9.73 -4.71
C VAL A 85 -11.42 9.42 -4.29
N ILE A 86 -12.20 8.77 -5.16
CA ILE A 86 -13.65 8.54 -4.94
C ILE A 86 -13.88 7.76 -3.63
N ALA A 87 -13.04 6.79 -3.31
CA ALA A 87 -13.13 5.99 -2.09
C ALA A 87 -13.01 6.83 -0.80
N GLU A 88 -12.17 7.88 -0.81
CA GLU A 88 -11.95 8.73 0.36
C GLU A 88 -12.97 9.88 0.46
N LEU A 89 -13.49 10.34 -0.69
CA LEU A 89 -14.56 11.33 -0.77
C LEU A 89 -15.91 10.77 -0.26
N ALA A 90 -16.12 9.46 -0.39
CA ALA A 90 -17.32 8.78 0.14
C ALA A 90 -17.34 8.68 1.68
N CYS A 91 -16.18 8.81 2.36
CA CYS A 91 -16.06 8.70 3.82
C CYS A 91 -15.91 10.05 4.55
N SER A 92 -15.63 11.16 3.86
CA SER A 92 -15.22 12.43 4.49
C SER A 92 -16.35 13.35 5.01
N SER A 93 -17.57 12.85 5.23
CA SER A 93 -18.63 13.64 5.87
C SER A 93 -18.61 13.53 7.40
N SER A 94 -17.48 13.77 8.07
CA SER A 94 -17.49 14.27 9.46
C SER A 94 -16.09 14.68 9.97
N THR A 95 -16.08 15.86 10.60
CA THR A 95 -15.17 16.31 11.69
C THR A 95 -13.97 17.20 11.32
N THR A 96 -13.75 18.22 12.17
CA THR A 96 -12.98 19.45 11.97
C THR A 96 -11.77 19.53 12.92
N THR A 97 -10.68 20.19 12.46
CA THR A 97 -9.59 20.89 13.22
C THR A 97 -8.59 20.01 14.01
N SER A 98 -7.25 20.17 14.00
CA SER A 98 -6.42 21.39 14.17
C SER A 98 -4.95 21.17 13.73
N THR A 99 -4.30 22.22 13.21
CA THR A 99 -2.92 22.25 12.67
C THR A 99 -1.90 22.76 13.69
N SER A 100 -0.69 22.18 13.73
CA SER A 100 0.49 22.77 14.39
C SER A 100 1.74 22.64 13.51
N THR A 101 2.36 23.78 13.19
CA THR A 101 3.51 23.95 12.29
C THR A 101 4.83 23.88 13.08
N SER A 102 5.84 23.16 12.58
CA SER A 102 7.22 23.22 13.10
C SER A 102 8.26 23.22 11.97
N THR A 103 9.22 24.14 12.07
CA THR A 103 10.22 24.52 11.07
C THR A 103 11.47 23.60 11.13
N ALA A 104 11.98 23.17 9.97
CA ALA A 104 13.13 22.26 9.84
C ALA A 104 14.50 22.99 9.79
N THR A 105 15.53 22.38 10.38
CA THR A 105 16.95 22.76 10.27
C THR A 105 17.71 21.67 9.50
N SER A 106 18.59 22.06 8.58
CA SER A 106 19.29 21.20 7.63
C SER A 106 20.60 20.58 8.18
N THR A 107 20.85 19.31 7.87
CA THR A 107 22.13 18.62 8.06
C THR A 107 22.56 17.92 6.76
N SER A 108 23.86 17.96 6.46
CA SER A 108 24.46 17.59 5.17
C SER A 108 24.50 16.08 4.89
N THR A 109 23.92 15.67 3.76
CA THR A 109 23.95 14.31 3.18
C THR A 109 25.34 13.95 2.61
N PRO A 110 25.81 12.69 2.71
CA PRO A 110 26.99 12.22 1.98
C PRO A 110 26.82 12.32 0.45
N PRO A 111 27.91 12.40 -0.33
CA PRO A 111 27.81 12.54 -1.79
C PRO A 111 27.24 11.28 -2.45
N PRO A 112 26.35 11.43 -3.46
CA PRO A 112 25.67 10.32 -4.12
C PRO A 112 26.59 9.57 -5.09
N ILE A 113 26.17 8.37 -5.50
CA ILE A 113 26.73 7.66 -6.65
C ILE A 113 25.94 8.03 -7.91
N TRP A 114 26.66 8.48 -8.93
CA TRP A 114 26.08 8.89 -10.20
C TRP A 114 26.09 7.76 -11.24
N THR A 115 24.91 7.40 -11.73
CA THR A 115 24.71 6.41 -12.79
C THR A 115 24.44 7.13 -14.11
N ASP A 116 25.16 6.78 -15.18
CA ASP A 116 24.92 7.34 -16.52
C ASP A 116 23.56 6.92 -17.07
N ARG A 117 22.75 7.89 -17.48
CA ARG A 117 21.44 7.69 -18.10
C ARG A 117 21.44 7.98 -19.60
N GLY A 118 22.59 8.34 -20.16
CA GLY A 118 22.82 8.48 -21.59
C GLY A 118 22.74 9.92 -22.10
N CYS A 119 22.67 10.03 -23.43
CA CYS A 119 22.71 11.27 -24.17
C CYS A 119 21.31 11.65 -24.69
N TYR A 120 20.82 12.82 -24.30
CA TYR A 120 19.47 13.33 -24.60
C TYR A 120 19.52 14.49 -25.58
N ALA A 121 18.57 14.55 -26.50
CA ALA A 121 18.52 15.61 -27.51
C ALA A 121 18.01 16.94 -26.91
N ASP A 122 18.66 18.04 -27.26
CA ASP A 122 18.16 19.40 -27.04
C ASP A 122 17.14 19.74 -28.12
N ALA A 123 15.88 19.36 -27.88
CA ALA A 123 14.77 19.50 -28.83
C ALA A 123 13.89 20.71 -28.48
N SER A 124 12.57 20.61 -28.66
CA SER A 124 11.61 21.67 -28.28
C SER A 124 11.57 21.95 -26.77
N TYR A 125 12.13 21.06 -25.96
CA TYR A 125 12.21 21.15 -24.51
C TYR A 125 13.60 20.67 -24.07
N HIS A 126 14.12 21.24 -22.99
CA HIS A 126 15.37 20.77 -22.37
C HIS A 126 15.08 19.54 -21.49
N PRO A 127 15.94 18.52 -21.48
CA PRO A 127 15.71 17.28 -20.74
C PRO A 127 15.78 17.43 -19.22
N LEU A 128 16.31 18.55 -18.72
CA LEU A 128 16.38 18.88 -17.29
C LEU A 128 15.85 20.30 -17.08
N GLN A 129 15.14 20.50 -15.97
CA GLN A 129 14.24 21.66 -15.80
C GLN A 129 14.96 22.91 -15.29
N THR A 130 16.09 22.76 -14.61
CA THR A 130 16.79 23.87 -13.95
C THR A 130 18.21 23.99 -14.48
N GLN A 131 18.49 25.05 -15.23
CA GLN A 131 19.87 25.45 -15.48
C GLN A 131 20.41 26.15 -14.23
N LEU A 132 21.47 25.61 -13.64
CA LEU A 132 22.11 26.34 -12.56
C LEU A 132 22.88 27.54 -13.13
N PRO A 133 22.84 28.71 -12.45
CA PRO A 133 23.74 29.80 -12.79
C PRO A 133 25.15 29.26 -12.71
N ALA A 134 25.91 29.38 -13.81
CA ALA A 134 27.19 28.70 -13.98
C ALA A 134 28.04 28.77 -12.70
N PRO A 135 28.29 27.64 -12.00
CA PRO A 135 29.38 27.60 -11.07
C PRO A 135 30.66 27.49 -11.91
N ALA A 136 31.20 28.65 -12.27
CA ALA A 136 32.37 28.88 -13.12
C ALA A 136 32.11 28.87 -14.64
N GLY A 137 32.62 29.90 -15.33
CA GLY A 137 32.70 29.96 -16.79
C GLY A 137 33.60 28.85 -17.37
N ASN A 138 34.83 29.19 -17.77
CA ASN A 138 35.76 28.24 -18.40
C ASN A 138 36.29 27.11 -17.49
N ASP A 139 35.71 26.86 -16.30
CA ASP A 139 36.21 25.92 -15.29
C ASP A 139 35.13 24.95 -14.75
N MET A 140 34.14 24.64 -15.60
CA MET A 140 33.08 23.67 -15.32
C MET A 140 33.66 22.23 -15.31
N THR A 141 33.45 21.48 -14.23
CA THR A 141 33.76 20.04 -14.10
C THR A 141 32.54 19.26 -13.62
N ARG A 142 32.43 17.96 -13.94
CA ARG A 142 31.27 17.15 -13.56
C ARG A 142 30.97 17.16 -12.06
N ALA A 143 31.99 16.92 -11.25
CA ALA A 143 31.88 16.84 -9.79
C ALA A 143 31.28 18.10 -9.14
N LYS A 144 31.59 19.30 -9.67
CA LYS A 144 31.07 20.58 -9.17
C LYS A 144 29.56 20.69 -9.42
N CYS A 145 29.12 20.31 -10.62
CA CYS A 145 27.70 20.36 -11.00
C CYS A 145 26.89 19.31 -10.24
N GLU A 146 27.39 18.06 -10.23
CA GLU A 146 26.84 16.93 -9.47
C GLU A 146 26.62 17.29 -8.00
N SER A 147 27.65 17.79 -7.31
CA SER A 147 27.56 18.17 -5.90
C SER A 147 26.54 19.28 -5.65
N LYS A 148 26.46 20.26 -6.57
CA LYS A 148 25.53 21.38 -6.43
C LYS A 148 24.09 20.94 -6.65
N CYS A 149 23.80 20.18 -7.72
CA CYS A 149 22.47 19.64 -7.98
C CYS A 149 21.99 18.78 -6.80
N TRP A 150 22.85 17.91 -6.27
CA TRP A 150 22.49 17.08 -5.12
C TRP A 150 22.22 17.90 -3.85
N SER A 151 23.06 18.90 -3.55
CA SER A 151 22.87 19.76 -2.37
C SER A 151 21.59 20.58 -2.41
N GLU A 152 21.05 20.82 -3.60
CA GLU A 152 19.78 21.53 -3.83
C GLU A 152 18.59 20.55 -3.93
N GLY A 153 18.82 19.23 -3.76
CA GLY A 153 17.79 18.20 -3.72
C GLY A 153 17.36 17.65 -5.09
N TYR A 154 18.17 17.84 -6.14
CA TYR A 154 17.88 17.27 -7.46
C TYR A 154 18.46 15.86 -7.60
N GLN A 155 17.63 14.94 -8.11
CA GLN A 155 17.99 13.54 -8.36
C GLN A 155 18.79 13.36 -9.65
N TYR A 156 18.62 14.26 -10.63
CA TYR A 156 19.28 14.18 -11.93
C TYR A 156 20.16 15.40 -12.17
N VAL A 157 21.29 15.16 -12.83
CA VAL A 157 22.23 16.18 -13.29
C VAL A 157 22.49 15.98 -14.77
N GLY A 158 22.77 17.06 -15.49
CA GLY A 158 23.12 16.99 -16.89
C GLY A 158 24.04 18.10 -17.36
N PHE A 159 24.79 17.77 -18.41
CA PHE A 159 25.88 18.56 -18.92
C PHE A 159 25.64 18.90 -20.39
N LYS A 160 25.84 20.16 -20.76
CA LYS A 160 25.66 20.63 -22.15
C LYS A 160 26.80 21.54 -22.58
N ALA A 161 27.20 21.39 -23.84
CA ALA A 161 28.18 22.26 -24.52
C ALA A 161 29.50 22.45 -23.76
N GLY A 162 29.91 21.47 -22.93
CA GLY A 162 31.14 21.53 -22.14
C GLY A 162 31.14 22.54 -20.98
N THR A 163 30.13 23.41 -20.88
CA THR A 163 30.16 24.60 -20.02
C THR A 163 28.91 24.76 -19.15
N GLN A 164 27.81 24.08 -19.50
CA GLN A 164 26.53 24.28 -18.82
C GLN A 164 26.21 23.13 -17.87
N CYS A 165 25.66 23.50 -16.72
CA CYS A 165 25.22 22.60 -15.66
C CYS A 165 23.70 22.69 -15.51
N TRP A 166 23.04 21.55 -15.57
CA TRP A 166 21.60 21.42 -15.49
C TRP A 166 21.23 20.41 -14.41
N CYS A 167 20.17 20.69 -13.66
CA CYS A 167 19.60 19.80 -12.65
C CYS A 167 18.14 19.52 -12.96
N GLY A 168 17.68 18.33 -12.59
CA GLY A 168 16.27 17.96 -12.71
C GLY A 168 15.83 17.03 -11.59
N HIS A 169 14.54 17.10 -11.28
CA HIS A 169 13.90 16.09 -10.43
C HIS A 169 13.44 14.88 -11.27
N TYR A 170 13.41 15.01 -12.60
CA TYR A 170 13.07 13.98 -13.56
C TYR A 170 13.73 14.31 -14.91
N ILE A 171 13.76 13.33 -15.83
CA ILE A 171 14.32 13.49 -17.18
C ILE A 171 13.19 13.60 -18.21
N ASP A 172 13.20 14.66 -19.00
CA ASP A 172 12.28 14.86 -20.14
C ASP A 172 12.95 14.57 -21.48
N GLY A 173 12.14 14.34 -22.52
CA GLY A 173 12.62 14.17 -23.89
C GLY A 173 13.20 12.79 -24.18
N SER A 174 13.83 12.66 -25.36
CA SER A 174 14.29 11.37 -25.88
C SER A 174 15.80 11.32 -26.02
N HIS A 175 16.33 10.10 -25.94
CA HIS A 175 17.72 9.83 -26.29
C HIS A 175 18.01 10.26 -27.72
N THR A 176 19.18 10.82 -27.96
CA THR A 176 19.67 10.99 -29.33
C THR A 176 20.06 9.62 -29.92
N PRO A 177 19.80 9.36 -31.21
CA PRO A 177 20.32 8.17 -31.88
C PRO A 177 21.85 8.11 -31.90
N PHE A 178 22.55 9.22 -31.64
CA PHE A 178 24.01 9.31 -31.63
C PHE A 178 24.54 9.62 -30.23
N GLN A 179 24.72 8.57 -29.42
CA GLN A 179 25.23 8.70 -28.05
C GLN A 179 26.66 9.32 -27.98
N SER A 180 27.44 9.18 -29.05
CA SER A 180 28.76 9.81 -29.20
C SER A 180 28.72 11.35 -29.20
N ASP A 181 27.58 11.96 -29.50
CA ASP A 181 27.44 13.42 -29.55
C ASP A 181 27.63 14.07 -28.17
N CYS A 182 27.53 13.29 -27.09
CA CYS A 182 27.75 13.72 -25.71
C CYS A 182 29.22 13.74 -25.26
N SER A 183 30.18 13.66 -26.19
CA SER A 183 31.61 13.54 -25.89
C SER A 183 32.35 14.88 -25.88
N ALA A 184 31.66 16.03 -25.85
CA ALA A 184 32.34 17.32 -25.75
C ALA A 184 33.06 17.43 -24.40
N PRO A 185 34.34 17.85 -24.38
CA PRO A 185 35.10 17.95 -23.15
C PRO A 185 34.52 19.02 -22.21
N CYS A 186 34.54 18.76 -20.91
CA CYS A 186 34.21 19.77 -19.91
C CYS A 186 35.27 20.90 -19.91
N ALA A 187 34.84 22.15 -19.78
CA ALA A 187 35.72 23.32 -19.87
C ALA A 187 36.83 23.33 -18.80
N GLY A 188 36.51 22.87 -17.58
CA GLY A 188 37.45 22.76 -16.46
C GLY A 188 38.18 21.41 -16.37
N ASN A 189 37.77 20.40 -17.15
CA ASN A 189 38.44 19.11 -17.21
C ASN A 189 38.21 18.42 -18.57
N SER A 190 39.20 18.50 -19.46
CA SER A 190 39.10 17.93 -20.80
C SER A 190 39.12 16.40 -20.84
N SER A 191 39.36 15.73 -19.70
CA SER A 191 39.27 14.26 -19.58
C SER A 191 37.86 13.77 -19.25
N GLU A 192 36.91 14.68 -18.99
CA GLU A 192 35.51 14.38 -18.70
C GLU A 192 34.60 14.77 -19.87
N SER A 193 33.53 14.00 -20.08
CA SER A 193 32.49 14.28 -21.08
C SER A 193 31.37 15.13 -20.49
N CYS A 194 31.00 16.21 -21.18
CA CYS A 194 30.01 17.20 -20.76
C CYS A 194 29.00 17.56 -21.86
N GLY A 195 28.45 16.53 -22.49
CA GLY A 195 27.38 16.66 -23.47
C GLY A 195 27.88 17.19 -24.81
N GLY A 196 27.08 18.04 -25.46
CA GLY A 196 27.41 18.68 -26.74
C GLY A 196 26.52 19.90 -27.00
N ASP A 197 26.69 20.56 -28.13
CA ASP A 197 25.97 21.82 -28.42
C ASP A 197 24.45 21.64 -28.45
N LYS A 198 24.00 20.46 -28.89
CA LYS A 198 22.58 20.09 -29.07
C LYS A 198 22.17 18.86 -28.27
N VAL A 199 22.98 18.43 -27.31
CA VAL A 199 22.71 17.22 -26.52
C VAL A 199 23.19 17.37 -25.07
N TYR A 200 22.51 16.65 -24.18
CA TYR A 200 22.80 16.60 -22.75
C TYR A 200 23.28 15.22 -22.37
N ASN A 201 24.41 15.13 -21.66
CA ASN A 201 24.75 13.89 -20.98
C ASN A 201 24.14 13.93 -19.58
N VAL A 202 23.28 12.96 -19.25
CA VAL A 202 22.46 12.97 -18.02
C VAL A 202 22.86 11.83 -17.09
N PHE A 203 22.95 12.12 -15.80
CA PHE A 203 23.26 11.17 -14.74
C PHE A 203 22.22 11.22 -13.64
N GLU A 204 22.00 10.09 -12.99
CA GLU A 204 21.10 9.93 -11.84
C GLU A 204 21.89 9.65 -10.56
N GLY A 205 21.61 10.43 -9.52
CA GLY A 205 22.19 10.26 -8.19
C GLY A 205 21.40 9.24 -7.39
N ASN A 206 22.08 8.19 -6.93
CA ASN A 206 21.56 7.20 -6.00
C ASN A 206 22.35 7.28 -4.70
N ASP A 207 21.71 6.98 -3.56
CA ASP A 207 22.44 6.91 -2.30
C ASP A 207 23.53 5.82 -2.38
N PRO A 208 24.77 6.11 -1.92
CA PRO A 208 25.83 5.13 -1.96
C PRO A 208 25.45 3.88 -1.15
N PRO A 209 25.73 2.65 -1.64
CA PRO A 209 25.61 1.45 -0.86
C PRO A 209 26.50 1.59 0.37
N PHE A 210 25.88 1.45 1.54
CA PHE A 210 26.50 1.72 2.82
C PHE A 210 27.71 0.80 3.02
N THR A 211 28.91 1.30 2.75
CA THR A 211 30.15 0.56 2.99
C THR A 211 30.66 0.93 4.38
N PRO A 212 30.71 -0.01 5.34
CA PRO A 212 31.16 0.32 6.69
C PRO A 212 32.64 0.72 6.66
N ALA A 213 32.95 1.96 7.06
CA ALA A 213 34.33 2.42 7.21
C ALA A 213 35.07 1.58 8.27
N PRO A 214 36.35 1.19 8.05
CA PRO A 214 37.13 0.48 9.05
C PRO A 214 37.43 1.42 10.23
N ARG A 215 36.76 1.22 11.37
CA ARG A 215 37.07 1.96 12.60
C ARG A 215 38.18 1.27 13.36
N THR A 216 39.34 1.90 13.39
CA THR A 216 40.33 1.69 14.46
C THR A 216 39.75 2.22 15.78
N PRO A 217 39.81 1.46 16.89
CA PRO A 217 39.17 1.86 18.13
C PRO A 217 40.05 2.89 18.86
N LYS A 218 39.61 4.16 18.88
CA LYS A 218 40.10 5.13 19.86
C LYS A 218 39.11 5.21 21.00
N SER A 219 39.46 4.55 22.09
CA SER A 219 38.77 4.65 23.39
C SER A 219 38.97 6.05 23.96
N THR A 220 37.89 6.74 24.32
CA THR A 220 37.96 7.79 25.34
C THR A 220 36.66 7.81 26.13
N THR A 221 36.75 7.27 27.34
CA THR A 221 35.79 7.39 28.42
C THR A 221 35.66 8.87 28.83
N THR A 222 34.46 9.41 28.95
CA THR A 222 34.17 10.48 29.92
C THR A 222 32.69 10.49 30.30
N THR A 223 32.48 10.32 31.59
CA THR A 223 31.23 10.34 32.36
C THR A 223 30.77 11.76 32.62
N ARG A 224 29.46 12.07 32.50
CA ARG A 224 28.69 12.83 33.51
C ARG A 224 27.17 12.81 33.21
N PRO A 225 26.29 12.75 34.23
CA PRO A 225 24.84 12.78 34.05
C PRO A 225 24.27 14.21 34.13
N SER A 226 23.15 14.42 33.46
CA SER A 226 22.24 15.54 33.73
C SER A 226 20.80 15.13 33.42
N THR A 227 20.01 15.09 34.49
CA THR A 227 18.55 15.05 34.53
C THR A 227 17.95 16.29 33.86
N SER A 228 17.04 16.09 32.93
CA SER A 228 16.06 17.10 32.49
C SER A 228 14.78 16.40 32.05
N THR A 229 13.70 16.67 32.77
CA THR A 229 12.35 16.18 32.56
C THR A 229 11.69 17.00 31.45
N ALA A 230 11.82 16.52 30.21
CA ALA A 230 10.91 16.80 29.11
C ALA A 230 10.39 15.44 28.61
N PRO A 231 9.15 15.32 28.08
CA PRO A 231 8.72 14.08 27.45
C PRO A 231 9.72 13.77 26.32
N PRO A 232 10.34 12.57 26.28
CA PRO A 232 11.28 12.25 25.23
C PRO A 232 10.55 12.36 23.88
N ALA A 233 11.12 13.12 22.95
CA ALA A 233 10.72 13.05 21.56
C ALA A 233 10.79 11.57 21.16
N SER A 234 9.66 11.03 20.71
CA SER A 234 9.51 9.62 20.39
C SER A 234 10.64 9.16 19.47
N GLU A 235 11.48 8.26 19.96
CA GLU A 235 12.63 7.76 19.23
C GLU A 235 12.18 6.72 18.18
N THR A 236 12.95 6.55 17.11
CA THR A 236 12.68 5.48 16.15
C THR A 236 12.84 4.13 16.85
N ALA A 237 11.81 3.29 16.81
CA ALA A 237 11.87 1.94 17.33
C ALA A 237 12.68 1.02 16.43
N PHE A 238 12.25 0.94 15.18
CA PHE A 238 12.92 0.22 14.10
C PHE A 238 12.40 0.70 12.75
N LEU A 239 13.25 0.60 11.73
CA LEU A 239 12.87 0.69 10.33
C LEU A 239 12.82 -0.74 9.76
N LEU A 240 11.84 -1.01 8.92
CA LEU A 240 11.64 -2.32 8.32
C LEU A 240 11.34 -2.18 6.84
N MET A 241 11.98 -3.01 6.02
CA MET A 241 11.70 -3.15 4.60
C MET A 241 11.15 -4.55 4.34
N SER A 242 10.06 -4.64 3.58
CA SER A 242 9.45 -5.93 3.25
C SER A 242 9.80 -6.32 1.82
N HIS A 243 10.25 -7.55 1.59
CA HIS A 243 10.73 -8.01 0.30
C HIS A 243 9.92 -9.18 -0.27
N ALA A 244 9.82 -9.24 -1.59
CA ALA A 244 9.15 -10.33 -2.30
C ALA A 244 9.89 -11.67 -2.26
N LYS A 245 11.20 -11.67 -1.99
CA LYS A 245 11.98 -12.91 -1.83
C LYS A 245 12.20 -13.21 -0.36
N ALA A 246 12.40 -14.49 -0.06
CA ALA A 246 12.58 -14.97 1.30
C ALA A 246 13.95 -14.61 1.91
N ASP A 247 14.92 -14.18 1.10
CA ASP A 247 16.29 -13.86 1.54
C ASP A 247 16.54 -12.35 1.74
N CYS A 248 15.47 -11.55 1.86
CA CYS A 248 15.51 -10.09 1.92
C CYS A 248 16.20 -9.43 0.71
N THR A 249 16.09 -10.08 -0.45
CA THR A 249 16.52 -9.52 -1.72
C THR A 249 15.32 -9.24 -2.64
N GLY A 250 15.57 -8.53 -3.74
CA GLY A 250 14.53 -8.15 -4.67
C GLY A 250 13.70 -6.94 -4.21
N ASP A 251 12.65 -6.67 -4.95
CA ASP A 251 11.87 -5.44 -4.82
C ASP A 251 11.26 -5.27 -3.42
N VAL A 252 11.31 -4.03 -2.95
CA VAL A 252 10.76 -3.63 -1.66
C VAL A 252 9.29 -3.28 -1.86
N ALA A 253 8.40 -4.02 -1.19
CA ALA A 253 6.96 -3.80 -1.26
C ALA A 253 6.49 -2.72 -0.27
N ASN A 254 7.11 -2.66 0.91
CA ASN A 254 6.78 -1.69 1.96
C ASN A 254 8.07 -1.22 2.65
N GLU A 255 8.11 0.07 3.00
CA GLU A 255 9.12 0.66 3.88
C GLU A 255 8.42 1.32 5.06
N VAL A 256 8.78 0.91 6.28
CA VAL A 256 8.00 1.17 7.48
C VAL A 256 8.87 1.67 8.62
N LEU A 257 8.60 2.89 9.07
CA LEU A 257 9.20 3.43 10.29
C LEU A 257 8.22 3.27 11.47
N VAL A 258 8.58 2.41 12.42
CA VAL A 258 7.83 2.25 13.68
C VAL A 258 8.47 3.12 14.74
N ARG A 259 7.64 3.80 15.54
CA ARG A 259 8.06 4.69 16.61
C ARG A 259 8.02 3.98 17.96
N SER A 260 8.88 4.38 18.89
CA SER A 260 9.00 3.72 20.20
C SER A 260 7.78 3.90 21.12
N ASP A 261 6.94 4.89 20.85
CA ASP A 261 5.73 5.23 21.61
C ASP A 261 4.43 4.84 20.88
N SER A 262 4.50 4.21 19.71
CA SER A 262 3.30 3.78 18.99
C SER A 262 2.82 2.41 19.46
N GLU A 263 1.50 2.19 19.41
CA GLU A 263 0.88 0.88 19.65
C GLU A 263 1.30 -0.18 18.60
N GLY A 264 1.92 0.28 17.51
CA GLY A 264 2.40 -0.50 16.38
C GLY A 264 2.03 0.15 15.06
N MET A 265 2.33 -0.55 13.97
CA MET A 265 1.90 -0.20 12.63
C MET A 265 1.41 -1.45 11.90
N CYS A 266 0.29 -1.32 11.20
CA CYS A 266 -0.17 -2.33 10.28
C CYS A 266 0.39 -2.09 8.88
N ILE A 267 0.80 -3.16 8.20
CA ILE A 267 1.11 -3.15 6.77
C ILE A 267 0.37 -4.24 6.04
N ASP A 268 -0.08 -3.92 4.84
CA ASP A 268 -0.66 -4.89 3.91
C ASP A 268 0.46 -5.53 3.08
N THR A 269 0.36 -6.83 2.87
CA THR A 269 1.39 -7.59 2.16
C THR A 269 1.14 -7.64 0.66
N ASP A 270 -0.10 -7.37 0.23
CA ASP A 270 -0.58 -7.55 -1.15
C ASP A 270 -0.17 -8.90 -1.77
N CYS A 271 0.06 -9.90 -0.92
CA CYS A 271 0.59 -11.19 -1.33
C CYS A 271 1.96 -11.14 -2.04
N GLN A 272 2.72 -10.06 -1.83
CA GLN A 272 4.05 -9.80 -2.41
C GLN A 272 5.17 -9.77 -1.36
N VAL A 273 4.92 -10.20 -0.12
CA VAL A 273 5.93 -10.13 0.95
C VAL A 273 6.28 -11.52 1.45
N ALA A 274 7.54 -11.92 1.29
CA ALA A 274 8.08 -13.20 1.76
C ALA A 274 9.11 -13.04 2.89
N SER A 275 9.71 -11.86 3.06
CA SER A 275 10.63 -11.58 4.17
C SER A 275 10.58 -10.13 4.64
N LEU A 276 11.12 -9.90 5.83
CA LEU A 276 11.26 -8.59 6.46
C LEU A 276 12.73 -8.35 6.79
N ASP A 277 13.33 -7.30 6.22
CA ASP A 277 14.64 -6.80 6.61
C ASP A 277 14.46 -5.74 7.70
N ILE A 278 14.87 -6.08 8.91
CA ILE A 278 14.72 -5.20 10.06
C ILE A 278 16.05 -4.48 10.27
N ALA A 279 16.04 -3.16 10.02
CA ALA A 279 17.22 -2.34 10.13
C ALA A 279 17.83 -2.40 11.53
N SER A 280 19.15 -2.21 11.60
CA SER A 280 19.88 -2.15 12.86
C SER A 280 19.58 -0.88 13.68
N LEU A 281 19.10 0.17 13.01
CA LEU A 281 18.80 1.48 13.59
C LEU A 281 17.48 1.48 14.37
N GLY A 282 17.46 2.27 15.44
CA GLY A 282 16.34 2.39 16.36
C GLY A 282 16.54 1.60 17.65
N SER A 283 15.69 1.86 18.65
CA SER A 283 15.65 1.10 19.89
C SER A 283 14.21 0.72 20.22
N CYS A 284 13.92 -0.57 20.40
CA CYS A 284 12.70 -0.99 21.08
C CYS A 284 12.95 -0.86 22.58
N PRO A 285 12.46 0.21 23.24
CA PRO A 285 12.55 0.29 24.68
C PRO A 285 11.66 -0.84 25.19
N ASP A 286 12.21 -1.66 26.09
CA ASP A 286 11.45 -2.74 26.69
C ASP A 286 10.98 -3.84 25.72
N GLY A 287 11.67 -4.20 24.63
CA GLY A 287 11.17 -5.35 23.85
C GLY A 287 11.94 -5.73 22.60
N GLU A 288 11.39 -6.72 21.91
CA GLU A 288 11.81 -7.17 20.59
C GLU A 288 10.79 -6.72 19.54
N VAL A 289 11.12 -6.88 18.26
CA VAL A 289 10.18 -6.60 17.17
C VAL A 289 9.19 -7.75 17.11
N GLN A 290 7.95 -7.49 17.55
CA GLN A 290 6.84 -8.42 17.43
C GLN A 290 6.17 -8.24 16.07
N ILE A 291 5.97 -9.35 15.36
CA ILE A 291 5.31 -9.42 14.06
C ILE A 291 4.07 -10.28 14.23
N SER A 292 2.89 -9.69 14.08
CA SER A 292 1.60 -10.38 14.19
C SER A 292 0.98 -10.57 12.82
N TYR A 293 0.39 -11.75 12.58
CA TYR A 293 -0.10 -12.20 11.27
C TYR A 293 -1.63 -12.15 11.21
N TRP A 294 -2.18 -11.52 10.17
CA TRP A 294 -3.61 -11.28 10.05
C TRP A 294 -4.17 -11.70 8.69
N GLN A 295 -5.39 -12.26 8.72
CA GLN A 295 -6.06 -12.83 7.56
C GLN A 295 -6.31 -11.81 6.44
N GLN A 296 -6.80 -10.62 6.79
CA GLN A 296 -7.24 -9.61 5.83
C GLN A 296 -6.33 -8.37 5.87
N PRO A 297 -6.36 -7.52 4.82
CA PRO A 297 -5.75 -6.21 4.85
C PRO A 297 -6.21 -5.37 6.07
N GLY A 298 -5.40 -4.41 6.47
CA GLY A 298 -5.65 -3.53 7.61
C GLY A 298 -5.59 -4.25 8.97
N CYS A 299 -4.88 -5.38 9.07
CA CYS A 299 -4.72 -6.15 10.30
C CYS A 299 -6.06 -6.54 10.92
N SER A 300 -6.95 -7.07 10.07
CA SER A 300 -8.33 -7.42 10.41
C SER A 300 -8.62 -8.90 10.09
N GLY A 301 -9.78 -9.38 10.54
CA GLY A 301 -10.18 -10.78 10.40
C GLY A 301 -9.53 -11.70 11.43
N ALA A 302 -9.32 -12.96 11.05
CA ALA A 302 -8.68 -13.95 11.91
C ALA A 302 -7.21 -13.58 12.21
N TRP A 303 -6.81 -13.84 13.46
CA TRP A 303 -5.47 -13.54 13.96
C TRP A 303 -4.69 -14.85 14.17
N TYR A 304 -3.66 -15.07 13.35
CA TYR A 304 -2.92 -16.34 13.32
C TYR A 304 -1.77 -16.44 14.32
N GLY A 305 -1.56 -15.40 15.13
CA GLY A 305 -0.49 -15.36 16.13
C GLY A 305 0.57 -14.30 15.83
N TYR A 306 1.70 -14.41 16.51
CA TYR A 306 2.87 -13.55 16.29
C TYR A 306 4.19 -14.31 16.46
N GLY A 307 5.26 -13.69 16.00
CA GLY A 307 6.63 -14.07 16.30
C GLY A 307 7.51 -12.87 16.66
N TYR A 308 8.70 -13.14 17.20
CA TYR A 308 9.66 -12.11 17.63
C TYR A 308 10.94 -12.16 16.84
N SER A 309 11.42 -11.01 16.40
CA SER A 309 12.70 -10.85 15.72
C SER A 309 13.55 -9.81 16.40
N SER A 310 14.86 -9.94 16.23
CA SER A 310 15.80 -8.90 16.59
C SER A 310 15.92 -7.87 15.46
N ARG A 311 16.48 -6.71 15.77
CA ARG A 311 16.98 -5.77 14.74
C ARG A 311 18.24 -6.35 14.10
N HIS A 312 18.62 -5.84 12.92
CA HIS A 312 19.74 -6.36 12.12
C HIS A 312 19.54 -7.83 11.71
N THR A 313 18.30 -8.20 11.40
CA THR A 313 18.01 -9.55 10.93
C THR A 313 17.14 -9.48 9.69
N CYS A 314 17.51 -10.24 8.67
CA CYS A 314 16.57 -10.68 7.66
C CYS A 314 15.73 -11.81 8.25
N ARG A 315 14.40 -11.65 8.21
CA ARG A 315 13.46 -12.65 8.68
C ARG A 315 12.57 -13.14 7.57
N GLN A 316 12.64 -14.43 7.29
CA GLN A 316 11.64 -15.13 6.50
C GLN A 316 10.30 -15.12 7.21
N LEU A 317 9.26 -14.81 6.44
CA LEU A 317 7.91 -14.92 6.94
C LEU A 317 7.46 -16.38 6.94
N TRP A 318 6.60 -16.69 7.91
CA TRP A 318 5.92 -17.96 7.97
C TRP A 318 5.16 -18.25 6.67
N SER A 319 5.09 -19.54 6.31
CA SER A 319 4.57 -20.05 5.04
C SER A 319 5.13 -19.38 3.77
N GLY A 320 6.29 -18.71 3.87
CA GLY A 320 6.88 -17.97 2.76
C GLY A 320 6.11 -16.70 2.38
N GLY A 321 5.23 -16.19 3.24
CA GLY A 321 4.43 -15.00 2.96
C GLY A 321 3.01 -15.26 2.46
N TRP A 322 2.61 -16.53 2.29
CA TRP A 322 1.41 -16.88 1.54
C TRP A 322 0.14 -17.05 2.38
N SER A 323 0.22 -17.08 3.71
CA SER A 323 -0.92 -17.43 4.59
C SER A 323 -1.61 -16.24 5.26
N PHE A 324 -1.29 -15.00 4.90
CA PHE A 324 -1.83 -13.80 5.52
C PHE A 324 -1.75 -12.60 4.56
N LYS A 325 -2.66 -11.64 4.71
CA LYS A 325 -2.71 -10.43 3.85
C LYS A 325 -2.16 -9.18 4.54
N SER A 326 -1.92 -9.21 5.84
CA SER A 326 -1.34 -8.08 6.55
C SER A 326 -0.54 -8.50 7.79
N LEU A 327 0.31 -7.59 8.25
CA LEU A 327 1.19 -7.74 9.39
C LEU A 327 1.06 -6.55 10.34
N HIS A 328 0.94 -6.80 11.63
CA HIS A 328 1.03 -5.75 12.65
C HIS A 328 2.39 -5.82 13.34
N LEU A 329 3.13 -4.71 13.29
CA LEU A 329 4.52 -4.58 13.72
C LEU A 329 4.61 -3.63 14.91
N ARG A 330 5.23 -4.07 16.01
CA ARG A 330 5.45 -3.22 17.19
C ARG A 330 6.62 -3.69 18.04
N CYS A 331 7.06 -2.87 18.98
CA CYS A 331 7.94 -3.33 20.06
C CYS A 331 7.11 -4.00 21.16
N ALA A 332 7.48 -5.21 21.58
CA ALA A 332 6.85 -5.88 22.71
C ALA A 332 7.80 -6.87 23.40
N LYS A 333 7.64 -7.07 24.72
CA LYS A 333 8.29 -8.18 25.45
C LYS A 333 7.53 -9.46 25.20
N GLN A 334 8.24 -10.52 24.83
CA GLN A 334 7.69 -11.87 24.80
C GLN A 334 7.09 -12.31 26.15
N SER A 335 7.69 -11.90 27.26
CA SER A 335 7.15 -12.23 28.59
C SER A 335 5.81 -11.55 28.91
N GLU A 336 5.44 -10.51 28.16
CA GLU A 336 4.24 -9.71 28.43
C GLU A 336 3.08 -9.98 27.47
N ASP A 337 3.30 -10.85 26.48
CA ASP A 337 2.28 -11.15 25.49
C ASP A 337 1.13 -12.00 26.04
N CYS A 338 -0.03 -11.85 25.40
CA CYS A 338 -1.27 -12.45 25.86
C CYS A 338 -1.27 -13.98 25.75
N VAL A 339 -0.46 -14.58 24.87
CA VAL A 339 -0.39 -16.05 24.75
C VAL A 339 0.45 -16.64 25.88
N SER A 340 1.60 -16.03 26.19
CA SER A 340 2.43 -16.39 27.34
C SER A 340 1.69 -16.19 28.66
N LYS A 341 0.86 -15.13 28.74
CA LYS A 341 -0.04 -14.88 29.87
C LYS A 341 -1.32 -15.73 29.85
N LYS A 342 -1.56 -16.51 28.80
CA LYS A 342 -2.76 -17.35 28.60
C LYS A 342 -4.09 -16.58 28.64
N THR A 343 -4.09 -15.33 28.17
CA THR A 343 -5.26 -14.46 28.08
C THR A 343 -5.81 -14.33 26.66
N CYS A 344 -5.16 -14.93 25.65
CA CYS A 344 -5.62 -15.01 24.26
C CYS A 344 -5.15 -16.32 23.61
N THR A 345 -5.83 -16.75 22.55
CA THR A 345 -5.49 -17.94 21.75
C THR A 345 -5.55 -17.58 20.26
N PRO A 346 -4.50 -17.85 19.46
CA PRO A 346 -4.53 -17.60 18.02
C PRO A 346 -5.56 -18.46 17.30
N ASP A 347 -6.11 -17.94 16.21
CA ASP A 347 -6.91 -18.71 15.26
C ASP A 347 -6.03 -19.78 14.56
N PRO A 348 -6.62 -20.92 14.15
CA PRO A 348 -5.89 -21.97 13.46
C PRO A 348 -5.36 -21.49 12.10
N GLU A 349 -4.19 -22.01 11.70
CA GLU A 349 -3.57 -21.75 10.39
C GLU A 349 -4.52 -22.15 9.25
N PRO A 350 -4.68 -21.29 8.21
CA PRO A 350 -5.50 -21.63 7.05
C PRO A 350 -4.89 -22.83 6.31
N ALA A 351 -5.75 -23.77 5.90
CA ALA A 351 -5.33 -25.01 5.23
C ALA A 351 -4.71 -24.78 3.83
N HIS A 352 -4.93 -23.61 3.24
CA HIS A 352 -4.39 -23.17 1.96
C HIS A 352 -3.83 -21.74 2.10
N GLY A 353 -2.78 -21.42 1.35
CA GLY A 353 -2.20 -20.08 1.36
C GLY A 353 -3.20 -19.07 0.80
N ILE A 354 -3.65 -18.14 1.65
CA ILE A 354 -4.56 -17.02 1.35
C ILE A 354 -4.13 -16.21 0.12
N CYS A 355 -2.83 -16.22 -0.18
CA CYS A 355 -2.23 -15.47 -1.27
C CYS A 355 -1.94 -16.27 -2.53
N SER A 356 -2.27 -17.56 -2.58
CA SER A 356 -2.05 -18.39 -3.78
C SER A 356 -2.73 -17.72 -4.98
N ALA A 357 -2.01 -17.60 -6.11
CA ALA A 357 -2.43 -16.83 -7.29
C ALA A 357 -3.94 -16.91 -7.54
N GLN A 358 -4.58 -15.73 -7.66
CA GLN A 358 -5.98 -15.58 -8.09
C GLN A 358 -6.16 -16.30 -9.43
N ASP A 359 -6.50 -17.57 -9.35
CA ASP A 359 -7.15 -18.29 -10.43
C ASP A 359 -8.56 -17.69 -10.41
N ASP A 360 -8.80 -16.62 -11.21
CA ASP A 360 -10.11 -15.95 -11.38
C ASP A 360 -11.25 -16.92 -11.75
N THR A 361 -10.91 -18.19 -11.94
CA THR A 361 -11.81 -19.32 -11.88
C THR A 361 -12.55 -19.35 -10.54
N PRO A 362 -13.86 -19.02 -10.50
CA PRO A 362 -14.62 -19.10 -9.26
C PRO A 362 -14.66 -20.54 -8.75
N ALA A 363 -14.81 -20.72 -7.45
CA ALA A 363 -15.01 -22.03 -6.85
C ALA A 363 -16.32 -22.65 -7.37
N PHE A 364 -17.41 -21.88 -7.27
CA PHE A 364 -18.71 -22.17 -7.87
C PHE A 364 -19.58 -20.91 -7.88
N LYS A 365 -20.65 -20.94 -8.69
CA LYS A 365 -21.71 -19.94 -8.64
C LYS A 365 -22.97 -20.55 -8.04
N LEU A 366 -23.73 -19.74 -7.32
CA LEU A 366 -24.95 -20.13 -6.63
C LEU A 366 -26.10 -19.22 -7.03
N LYS A 367 -27.23 -19.83 -7.37
CA LYS A 367 -28.51 -19.15 -7.48
C LYS A 367 -29.45 -19.70 -6.42
N SER A 368 -29.90 -18.85 -5.49
CA SER A 368 -30.98 -19.23 -4.58
C SER A 368 -32.33 -18.94 -5.23
N ARG A 369 -33.35 -19.76 -4.94
CA ARG A 369 -34.67 -19.67 -5.59
C ARG A 369 -35.79 -19.78 -4.58
N TYR A 370 -36.92 -19.14 -4.89
CA TYR A 370 -38.09 -19.12 -4.01
C TYR A 370 -38.75 -20.50 -3.85
N HIS A 371 -38.74 -21.34 -4.89
CA HIS A 371 -39.35 -22.66 -4.82
C HIS A 371 -38.37 -23.72 -4.35
N THR A 372 -38.89 -24.86 -3.89
CA THR A 372 -38.11 -25.96 -3.31
C THR A 372 -37.51 -26.94 -4.31
N ASP A 373 -37.83 -26.80 -5.60
CA ASP A 373 -37.47 -27.69 -6.70
C ASP A 373 -36.55 -27.01 -7.73
N CYS A 374 -35.91 -25.92 -7.33
CA CYS A 374 -35.12 -25.03 -8.18
C CYS A 374 -35.86 -24.46 -9.39
N THR A 375 -37.18 -24.37 -9.31
CA THR A 375 -37.97 -23.54 -10.22
C THR A 375 -38.25 -22.17 -9.60
N GLY A 376 -38.97 -21.33 -10.33
CA GLY A 376 -39.32 -19.99 -9.88
C GLY A 376 -38.18 -18.99 -10.00
N ASP A 377 -38.50 -17.76 -9.62
CA ASP A 377 -37.58 -16.63 -9.73
C ASP A 377 -36.35 -16.81 -8.83
N GLN A 378 -35.28 -16.17 -9.24
CA GLN A 378 -34.04 -16.13 -8.49
C GLN A 378 -34.15 -15.09 -7.37
N HIS A 379 -33.69 -15.46 -6.18
CA HIS A 379 -33.61 -14.55 -5.03
C HIS A 379 -32.20 -13.95 -4.90
N ASN A 380 -31.15 -14.78 -4.89
CA ASN A 380 -29.76 -14.34 -4.89
C ASN A 380 -28.98 -14.90 -6.09
N ASP A 381 -28.00 -14.12 -6.61
CA ASP A 381 -26.89 -14.58 -7.47
C ASP A 381 -25.58 -14.34 -6.73
N VAL A 382 -24.85 -15.40 -6.40
CA VAL A 382 -23.60 -15.27 -5.65
C VAL A 382 -22.51 -16.05 -6.36
N THR A 383 -21.37 -15.39 -6.60
CA THR A 383 -20.15 -16.04 -7.07
C THR A 383 -19.20 -16.20 -5.91
N ILE A 384 -18.81 -17.44 -5.61
CA ILE A 384 -17.87 -17.76 -4.54
C ILE A 384 -16.52 -18.02 -5.19
N GLN A 385 -15.51 -17.23 -4.82
CA GLN A 385 -14.19 -17.31 -5.41
C GLN A 385 -13.37 -18.45 -4.80
N SER A 386 -12.49 -19.04 -5.60
CA SER A 386 -11.70 -20.22 -5.20
C SER A 386 -10.64 -19.92 -4.14
N ASP A 387 -10.30 -18.64 -3.95
CA ASP A 387 -9.34 -18.09 -2.99
C ASP A 387 -10.00 -17.57 -1.70
N THR A 388 -11.32 -17.71 -1.55
CA THR A 388 -12.06 -17.28 -0.35
C THR A 388 -12.37 -18.46 0.56
N ASP A 389 -12.46 -18.22 1.87
CA ASP A 389 -12.89 -19.22 2.86
C ASP A 389 -14.36 -19.65 2.69
N GLY A 390 -15.10 -18.95 1.81
CA GLY A 390 -16.52 -19.13 1.55
C GLY A 390 -17.25 -17.78 1.51
N ALA A 391 -18.56 -17.83 1.34
CA ALA A 391 -19.42 -16.66 1.40
C ALA A 391 -20.67 -16.95 2.24
N CYS A 392 -21.11 -15.91 2.94
CA CYS A 392 -22.43 -15.91 3.57
C CYS A 392 -23.49 -15.41 2.60
N VAL A 393 -24.65 -16.05 2.59
CA VAL A 393 -25.80 -15.69 1.77
C VAL A 393 -27.02 -15.56 2.66
N ASP A 394 -27.57 -14.36 2.76
CA ASP A 394 -28.83 -14.10 3.43
C ASP A 394 -29.99 -14.61 2.58
N LEU A 395 -30.97 -15.23 3.24
CA LEU A 395 -32.07 -15.92 2.56
C LEU A 395 -33.39 -15.15 2.66
N ASP A 396 -33.42 -14.10 3.47
CA ASP A 396 -34.59 -13.27 3.79
C ASP A 396 -35.86 -14.07 4.12
N CYS A 397 -35.71 -15.33 4.54
CA CYS A 397 -36.82 -16.26 4.75
C CYS A 397 -37.68 -16.52 3.51
N GLN A 398 -37.10 -16.39 2.31
CA GLN A 398 -37.82 -16.56 1.04
C GLN A 398 -37.27 -17.69 0.17
N VAL A 399 -36.14 -18.28 0.52
CA VAL A 399 -35.44 -19.27 -0.31
C VAL A 399 -35.87 -20.71 0.03
N GLY A 400 -36.38 -21.43 -0.97
CA GLY A 400 -36.72 -22.86 -0.87
C GLY A 400 -35.65 -23.81 -1.42
N SER A 401 -34.75 -23.34 -2.30
CA SER A 401 -33.69 -24.18 -2.89
C SER A 401 -32.45 -23.42 -3.33
N LEU A 402 -31.36 -24.17 -3.50
CA LEU A 402 -30.04 -23.73 -3.90
C LEU A 402 -29.65 -24.45 -5.21
N ASP A 403 -29.47 -23.67 -6.28
CA ASP A 403 -29.05 -24.12 -7.61
C ASP A 403 -27.55 -23.83 -7.78
N ILE A 404 -26.74 -24.88 -7.68
CA ILE A 404 -25.28 -24.77 -7.66
C ILE A 404 -24.77 -25.05 -9.08
N ALA A 405 -24.11 -24.05 -9.67
CA ALA A 405 -23.58 -24.14 -11.02
C ALA A 405 -22.57 -25.29 -11.18
N ALA A 406 -22.48 -25.87 -12.38
CA ALA A 406 -21.53 -26.94 -12.69
C ALA A 406 -20.10 -26.38 -12.86
N GLU A 407 -20.00 -25.15 -13.35
CA GLU A 407 -18.76 -24.42 -13.60
C GLU A 407 -18.02 -24.04 -12.32
N GLY A 408 -16.72 -23.79 -12.45
CA GLY A 408 -15.83 -23.46 -11.34
C GLY A 408 -15.02 -24.64 -10.82
N LYS A 409 -14.14 -24.40 -9.85
CA LYS A 409 -13.19 -25.40 -9.33
C LYS A 409 -13.26 -25.48 -7.81
N CYS A 410 -13.73 -26.61 -7.28
CA CYS A 410 -13.52 -26.99 -5.88
C CYS A 410 -12.39 -28.04 -5.84
N PRO A 411 -11.11 -27.63 -5.74
CA PRO A 411 -9.98 -28.55 -5.93
C PRO A 411 -9.91 -29.69 -4.91
N ASN A 412 -10.56 -29.54 -3.75
CA ASN A 412 -10.46 -30.49 -2.63
C ASN A 412 -11.81 -30.99 -2.09
N GLY A 413 -12.94 -30.84 -2.78
CA GLY A 413 -14.19 -31.40 -2.25
C GLY A 413 -15.50 -30.92 -2.86
N GLN A 414 -16.55 -31.06 -2.07
CA GLN A 414 -17.93 -30.71 -2.42
C GLN A 414 -18.26 -29.30 -1.91
N VAL A 415 -19.40 -28.77 -2.35
CA VAL A 415 -19.92 -27.52 -1.80
C VAL A 415 -20.54 -27.83 -0.44
N GLN A 416 -19.91 -27.37 0.63
CA GLN A 416 -20.46 -27.41 1.97
C GLN A 416 -21.45 -26.26 2.16
N ILE A 417 -22.57 -26.55 2.79
CA ILE A 417 -23.62 -25.59 3.14
C ILE A 417 -23.81 -25.68 4.65
N SER A 418 -23.63 -24.58 5.36
CA SER A 418 -23.87 -24.47 6.79
C SER A 418 -25.06 -23.53 7.05
N TYR A 419 -25.96 -23.93 7.95
CA TYR A 419 -27.23 -23.25 8.20
C TYR A 419 -27.15 -22.43 9.49
N TRP A 420 -27.50 -21.14 9.41
CA TRP A 420 -27.34 -20.18 10.51
C TRP A 420 -28.65 -19.51 10.92
N GLU A 421 -28.74 -19.22 12.22
CA GLU A 421 -29.90 -18.58 12.86
C GLU A 421 -30.19 -17.17 12.36
N LYS A 422 -29.15 -16.35 12.17
CA LYS A 422 -29.27 -14.93 11.87
C LYS A 422 -28.66 -14.62 10.52
N THR A 423 -29.10 -13.52 9.93
CA THR A 423 -28.45 -12.93 8.75
C THR A 423 -26.98 -12.63 9.03
N GLY A 424 -26.16 -12.63 7.98
CA GLY A 424 -24.71 -12.51 8.10
C GLY A 424 -24.02 -13.74 8.67
N CYS A 425 -24.69 -14.89 8.73
CA CYS A 425 -24.13 -16.16 9.22
C CYS A 425 -23.64 -16.04 10.67
N GLN A 426 -24.52 -15.50 11.50
CA GLN A 426 -24.29 -15.26 12.92
C GLN A 426 -25.28 -16.05 13.78
N GLY A 427 -25.00 -16.13 15.07
CA GLY A 427 -25.85 -16.82 16.03
C GLY A 427 -25.61 -18.33 16.04
N ALA A 428 -26.64 -19.10 16.38
CA ALA A 428 -26.54 -20.55 16.47
C ALA A 428 -26.34 -21.20 15.08
N TRP A 429 -25.49 -22.22 15.05
CA TRP A 429 -25.21 -23.02 13.86
C TRP A 429 -25.94 -24.36 13.95
N TYR A 430 -26.98 -24.51 13.13
CA TYR A 430 -27.97 -25.59 13.28
C TYR A 430 -27.62 -26.87 12.51
N GLY A 431 -26.59 -26.82 11.68
CA GLY A 431 -26.12 -27.98 10.96
C GLY A 431 -25.51 -27.64 9.62
N TYR A 432 -25.10 -28.68 8.92
CA TYR A 432 -24.46 -28.57 7.62
C TYR A 432 -24.82 -29.72 6.68
N GLY A 433 -24.44 -29.58 5.42
CA GLY A 433 -24.50 -30.66 4.44
C GLY A 433 -23.61 -30.38 3.24
N TYR A 434 -23.50 -31.36 2.35
CA TYR A 434 -22.72 -31.25 1.12
C TYR A 434 -23.57 -31.47 -0.11
N ALA A 435 -23.25 -30.73 -1.17
CA ALA A 435 -23.84 -30.86 -2.48
C ALA A 435 -22.74 -30.93 -3.55
N ASP A 436 -23.01 -31.69 -4.60
CA ASP A 436 -22.18 -31.67 -5.80
C ASP A 436 -22.49 -30.43 -6.63
N LYS A 437 -21.50 -29.94 -7.39
CA LYS A 437 -21.72 -28.89 -8.38
C LYS A 437 -22.65 -29.39 -9.50
N GLY A 438 -23.41 -28.49 -10.09
CA GLY A 438 -24.42 -28.82 -11.11
C GLY A 438 -25.67 -29.48 -10.53
N THR A 439 -25.91 -29.38 -9.22
CA THR A 439 -27.08 -29.95 -8.56
C THR A 439 -28.01 -28.88 -8.01
N CYS A 440 -29.31 -29.21 -8.06
CA CYS A 440 -30.33 -28.52 -7.31
C CYS A 440 -30.47 -29.15 -5.92
N ARG A 441 -30.41 -28.33 -4.87
CA ARG A 441 -30.62 -28.77 -3.50
C ARG A 441 -31.77 -28.03 -2.84
N ARG A 442 -32.75 -28.81 -2.36
CA ARG A 442 -33.80 -28.29 -1.48
C ARG A 442 -33.21 -27.80 -0.16
N MET A 443 -33.67 -26.66 0.31
CA MET A 443 -33.23 -26.10 1.60
C MET A 443 -33.63 -27.03 2.76
N TRP A 444 -32.83 -27.01 3.82
CA TRP A 444 -33.15 -27.72 5.05
C TRP A 444 -34.49 -27.19 5.60
N ARG A 445 -35.41 -28.10 5.96
CA ARG A 445 -36.80 -27.77 6.37
C ARG A 445 -37.49 -26.78 5.42
N ASP A 446 -37.20 -26.88 4.13
CA ASP A 446 -37.79 -26.04 3.08
C ASP A 446 -37.44 -24.55 3.19
N GLY A 447 -36.38 -24.20 3.94
CA GLY A 447 -35.91 -22.81 4.12
C GLY A 447 -36.46 -22.11 5.37
N ASN A 448 -37.37 -22.77 6.09
CA ASN A 448 -38.11 -22.20 7.22
C ASN A 448 -37.27 -21.98 8.49
N VAL A 449 -36.10 -22.60 8.60
CA VAL A 449 -35.35 -22.62 9.87
C VAL A 449 -34.02 -21.87 9.81
N SER A 450 -33.69 -21.24 8.68
CA SER A 450 -32.39 -20.60 8.47
C SER A 450 -32.55 -19.23 7.84
N LYS A 451 -31.92 -18.22 8.44
CA LYS A 451 -31.93 -16.85 7.90
C LYS A 451 -30.79 -16.59 6.95
N SER A 452 -29.70 -17.35 7.07
CA SER A 452 -28.60 -17.33 6.13
C SER A 452 -27.93 -18.70 6.00
N VAL A 453 -27.14 -18.87 4.94
CA VAL A 453 -26.26 -20.01 4.74
C VAL A 453 -24.84 -19.56 4.49
N TYR A 454 -23.88 -20.28 5.07
CA TYR A 454 -22.46 -20.12 4.74
C TYR A 454 -22.05 -21.24 3.81
N MET A 455 -21.44 -20.89 2.67
CA MET A 455 -21.08 -21.85 1.64
C MET A 455 -19.61 -21.76 1.26
N LYS A 456 -18.94 -22.90 1.19
CA LYS A 456 -17.53 -23.03 0.80
C LYS A 456 -17.23 -24.36 0.12
N CYS A 457 -16.10 -24.46 -0.58
CA CYS A 457 -15.57 -25.77 -0.99
C CYS A 457 -14.94 -26.44 0.23
N ALA A 458 -15.31 -27.69 0.54
CA ALA A 458 -14.67 -28.45 1.61
C ALA A 458 -14.69 -29.97 1.34
N ASP A 459 -13.66 -30.67 1.82
CA ASP A 459 -13.64 -32.14 1.84
C ASP A 459 -14.51 -32.63 3.01
N PRO A 460 -15.58 -33.42 2.78
CA PRO A 460 -16.38 -34.02 3.84
C PRO A 460 -15.55 -34.77 4.89
N LYS A 461 -14.41 -35.37 4.50
CA LYS A 461 -13.54 -36.10 5.43
C LYS A 461 -12.78 -35.19 6.40
N ASN A 462 -12.61 -33.92 6.05
CA ASN A 462 -11.86 -32.97 6.85
C ASN A 462 -12.71 -32.17 7.83
N ASP A 463 -14.02 -32.36 7.82
CA ASP A 463 -14.97 -31.63 8.64
C ASP A 463 -14.78 -31.86 10.15
N CYS A 464 -14.94 -30.79 10.94
CA CYS A 464 -14.73 -30.84 12.37
C CYS A 464 -15.76 -31.73 13.10
N VAL A 465 -16.98 -31.88 12.57
CA VAL A 465 -18.00 -32.77 13.16
C VAL A 465 -17.60 -34.22 12.94
N ASN A 466 -17.15 -34.56 11.73
CA ASN A 466 -16.66 -35.91 11.41
C ASN A 466 -15.40 -36.27 12.20
N LYS A 467 -14.53 -35.27 12.46
CA LYS A 467 -13.36 -35.42 13.32
C LYS A 467 -13.67 -35.37 14.82
N GLY A 468 -14.91 -35.07 15.20
CA GLY A 468 -15.35 -34.96 16.59
C GLY A 468 -14.76 -33.76 17.34
N THR A 469 -14.25 -32.75 16.63
CA THR A 469 -13.62 -31.56 17.21
C THR A 469 -14.59 -30.38 17.36
N CYS A 470 -15.80 -30.46 16.79
CA CYS A 470 -16.88 -29.49 16.96
C CYS A 470 -18.25 -30.20 17.01
N LYS A 471 -19.30 -29.49 17.45
CA LYS A 471 -20.67 -29.99 17.51
C LYS A 471 -21.67 -28.90 17.14
N GLU A 472 -22.70 -29.28 16.39
CA GLU A 472 -23.82 -28.41 16.00
C GLU A 472 -24.68 -28.01 17.22
N ASP A 473 -25.28 -26.82 17.14
CA ASP A 473 -26.29 -26.38 18.09
C ASP A 473 -27.61 -27.15 17.90
N PRO A 474 -28.46 -27.26 18.93
CA PRO A 474 -29.77 -27.88 18.79
C PRO A 474 -30.62 -27.20 17.70
N GLU A 475 -31.30 -28.01 16.88
CA GLU A 475 -32.23 -27.50 15.87
C GLU A 475 -33.33 -26.64 16.52
N PRO A 476 -33.69 -25.48 15.94
CA PRO A 476 -34.76 -24.64 16.47
C PRO A 476 -36.10 -25.41 16.43
N SER A 477 -36.85 -25.34 17.53
CA SER A 477 -38.10 -26.09 17.69
C SER A 477 -39.29 -25.54 16.89
N GLY A 478 -39.10 -24.45 16.13
CA GLY A 478 -40.15 -23.76 15.38
C GLY A 478 -39.64 -23.08 14.12
N ASN A 479 -40.55 -22.46 13.37
CA ASN A 479 -40.22 -21.65 12.20
C ASN A 479 -39.39 -20.44 12.66
N ALA A 480 -38.15 -20.35 12.20
CA ALA A 480 -37.26 -19.20 12.45
C ALA A 480 -37.48 -18.09 11.40
N CYS A 481 -38.12 -18.50 10.31
CA CYS A 481 -38.83 -17.75 9.30
C CYS A 481 -40.36 -17.98 9.49
#